data_AF-A0A7R9HGJ5-F1
#
_entry.id   AF-A0A7R9HGJ5-F1
#
_cell.length_a   1.000
_cell.length_b   1.000
_cell.length_c   1.000
_cell.angle_alpha   90.00
_cell.angle_beta   90.00
_cell.angle_gamma   90.00
#
_symmetry.space_group_name_H-M   'P 1'
#
loop_
_entity.id
_entity.type
_entity.pdbx_description
1 polymer ?
#
loop_
_entity_poly.entity_id
_entity_poly.type
_entity_poly.pdbx_seq_one_letter_code
_entity_poly.pdbx_strand_id
1 'polypeptide(L)'
;MRLLLLIAAFVAVCAAVPISEEVHSDWSLFKTKHSKQYDTEEEENARFLIFIENRNKIFEHNKKYEEGLVTYKMGLNHLGD
;
A
#
# COMPACT_ATOMS: atom_id res chain seq x y z
N MET A 1 32.53 -3.35 -21.18
CA MET A 1 31.74 -2.09 -21.15
C MET A 1 30.31 -2.27 -21.67
N ARG A 2 30.09 -2.92 -22.82
CA ARG A 2 28.75 -3.20 -23.37
C ARG A 2 27.83 -4.01 -22.43
N LEU A 3 28.38 -5.01 -21.73
CA LEU A 3 27.64 -5.84 -20.76
C LEU A 3 27.28 -5.07 -19.48
N LEU A 4 28.15 -4.15 -19.03
CA LEU A 4 27.91 -3.30 -17.86
C LEU A 4 26.79 -2.27 -18.12
N LEU A 5 26.73 -1.73 -19.34
CA LEU A 5 25.66 -0.84 -19.78
C LEU A 5 24.30 -1.56 -19.87
N LEU A 6 24.29 -2.84 -20.27
CA LEU A 6 23.07 -3.66 -20.32
C LEU A 6 22.55 -4.01 -18.91
N ILE A 7 23.45 -4.29 -17.96
CA ILE A 7 23.06 -4.56 -16.56
C ILE A 7 22.54 -3.29 -15.89
N ALA A 8 23.18 -2.14 -16.11
CA ALA A 8 22.70 -0.86 -15.57
C ALA A 8 21.32 -0.46 -16.12
N ALA A 9 21.05 -0.72 -17.40
CA ALA A 9 19.74 -0.48 -18.01
C ALA A 9 18.65 -1.41 -17.44
N PHE A 10 18.97 -2.66 -17.08
CA PHE A 10 18.02 -3.60 -16.46
C PHE A 10 17.68 -3.23 -15.01
N VAL A 11 18.68 -2.76 -14.24
CA VAL A 11 18.49 -2.32 -12.85
C VAL A 11 17.61 -1.06 -12.76
N ALA A 12 17.72 -0.15 -13.72
CA ALA A 12 16.93 1.09 -13.74
C ALA A 12 15.41 0.87 -13.97
N VAL A 13 15.03 -0.23 -14.63
CA VAL A 13 13.61 -0.55 -14.91
C VAL A 13 12.88 -1.08 -13.67
N CYS A 14 13.59 -1.60 -12.67
CA CYS A 14 12.98 -2.20 -11.47
C CYS A 14 12.46 -1.19 -10.42
N ALA A 15 12.66 0.12 -10.61
CA ALA A 15 12.51 1.09 -9.52
C ALA A 15 11.10 1.68 -9.32
N ALA A 16 10.11 1.34 -10.14
CA ALA A 16 8.75 1.86 -9.98
C ALA A 16 7.71 0.81 -10.38
N VAL A 17 7.25 0.02 -9.41
CA VAL A 17 6.01 -0.74 -9.59
C VAL A 17 4.87 0.29 -9.45
N PRO A 18 4.06 0.52 -10.50
CA PRO A 18 2.92 1.42 -10.38
C PRO A 18 1.94 0.86 -9.35
N ILE A 19 1.51 1.72 -8.42
CA ILE A 19 0.38 1.41 -7.54
C ILE A 19 -0.87 1.27 -8.41
N SER A 20 -1.69 0.25 -8.17
CA SER A 20 -2.87 0.00 -9.02
C SER A 20 -3.97 1.05 -8.80
N GLU A 21 -4.75 1.32 -9.84
CA GLU A 21 -5.95 2.16 -9.78
C GLU A 21 -6.94 1.72 -8.68
N GLU A 22 -6.99 0.41 -8.41
CA GLU A 22 -7.80 -0.15 -7.32
C GLU A 22 -7.36 0.38 -5.95
N VAL A 23 -6.05 0.47 -5.69
CA VAL A 23 -5.52 0.98 -4.42
C VAL A 23 -5.83 2.47 -4.26
N HIS A 24 -5.77 3.25 -5.34
CA HIS A 24 -6.17 4.66 -5.35
C HIS A 24 -7.68 4.85 -5.10
N SER A 25 -8.51 3.97 -5.66
CA SER A 25 -9.95 3.93 -5.41
C SER A 25 -10.26 3.58 -3.95
N ASP A 26 -9.61 2.53 -3.41
CA ASP A 26 -9.72 2.12 -2.01
C ASP A 26 -9.34 3.27 -1.06
N TRP A 27 -8.26 3.99 -1.37
CA TRP A 27 -7.82 5.15 -0.60
C TRP A 27 -8.85 6.28 -0.61
N SER A 28 -9.41 6.58 -1.78
CA SER A 28 -10.45 7.61 -1.93
C SER A 28 -11.71 7.26 -1.13
N LEU A 29 -12.13 6.00 -1.16
CA LEU A 29 -13.26 5.49 -0.39
C LEU A 29 -12.96 5.55 1.12
N PHE A 30 -11.77 5.15 1.53
CA PHE A 30 -11.33 5.19 2.91
C PHE A 30 -11.35 6.62 3.48
N LYS A 31 -10.76 7.59 2.75
CA LYS A 31 -10.78 9.00 3.16
C LYS A 31 -12.21 9.53 3.28
N THR A 32 -13.07 9.21 2.30
CA THR A 32 -14.49 9.59 2.32
C THR A 32 -15.20 9.00 3.53
N LYS A 33 -15.04 7.69 3.77
CA LYS A 33 -15.67 6.97 4.88
C LYS A 33 -15.25 7.50 6.25
N HIS A 34 -14.01 7.93 6.39
CA HIS A 34 -13.44 8.38 7.66
C HIS A 34 -13.25 9.91 7.74
N SER A 35 -13.80 10.66 6.77
CA SER A 35 -13.71 12.12 6.70
C SER A 35 -12.27 12.64 6.83
N LYS A 36 -11.33 12.00 6.14
CA LYS A 36 -9.91 12.34 6.17
C LYS A 36 -9.61 13.47 5.18
N GLN A 37 -8.89 14.46 5.66
CA GLN A 37 -8.36 15.57 4.88
C GLN A 37 -6.97 15.89 5.43
N TYR A 38 -6.02 16.13 4.53
CA TYR A 38 -4.63 16.43 4.85
C TYR A 38 -4.26 17.79 4.28
N ASP A 39 -3.45 18.54 5.02
CA ASP A 39 -3.20 19.96 4.72
C ASP A 39 -2.20 20.13 3.56
N THR A 40 -1.37 19.13 3.34
CA THR A 40 -0.26 19.17 2.36
C THR A 40 -0.23 17.90 1.51
N GLU A 41 0.31 18.02 0.30
CA GLU A 41 0.52 16.87 -0.58
C GLU A 41 1.54 15.90 0.02
N GLU A 42 2.54 16.41 0.73
CA GLU A 42 3.52 15.60 1.45
C GLU A 42 2.88 14.74 2.54
N GLU A 43 1.94 15.31 3.31
CA GLU A 43 1.18 14.55 4.31
C GLU A 43 0.24 13.54 3.64
N GLU A 44 -0.51 13.94 2.62
CA GLU A 44 -1.38 13.04 1.85
C GLU A 44 -0.60 11.83 1.32
N ASN A 45 0.59 12.06 0.77
CA ASN A 45 1.46 10.99 0.28
C ASN A 45 1.98 10.10 1.42
N ALA A 46 2.41 10.67 2.54
CA ALA A 46 2.85 9.90 3.70
C ALA A 46 1.73 9.01 4.25
N ARG A 47 0.51 9.55 4.37
CA ARG A 47 -0.68 8.84 4.85
C ARG A 47 -1.14 7.76 3.89
N PHE A 48 -1.06 8.02 2.58
CA PHE A 48 -1.34 7.02 1.56
C PHE A 48 -0.38 5.82 1.64
N LEU A 49 0.92 6.06 1.90
CA LEU A 49 1.88 4.97 2.10
C LEU A 49 1.58 4.13 3.34
N ILE A 50 1.23 4.77 4.46
CA ILE A 50 0.82 4.08 5.71
C ILE A 50 -0.45 3.25 5.46
N PHE A 51 -1.41 3.80 4.72
CA PHE A 51 -2.63 3.10 4.32
C PHE A 51 -2.33 1.83 3.52
N ILE A 52 -1.43 1.90 2.54
CA ILE A 52 -1.03 0.73 1.74
C ILE A 52 -0.40 -0.33 2.65
N GLU A 53 0.51 0.06 3.54
CA GLU A 53 1.17 -0.86 4.46
C GLU A 53 0.14 -1.56 5.39
N ASN A 54 -0.78 -0.80 5.97
CA ASN A 54 -1.82 -1.34 6.85
C ASN A 54 -2.79 -2.26 6.10
N ARG A 55 -3.18 -1.91 4.87
CA ARG A 55 -4.02 -2.76 4.01
C ARG A 55 -3.34 -4.09 3.71
N ASN A 56 -2.05 -4.08 3.39
CA ASN A 56 -1.25 -5.30 3.17
C ASN A 56 -1.12 -6.12 4.46
N LYS A 57 -0.89 -5.47 5.60
CA LYS A 57 -0.84 -6.14 6.92
C LYS A 57 -2.15 -6.85 7.25
N ILE A 58 -3.29 -6.19 7.01
CA ILE A 58 -4.62 -6.77 7.20
C ILE A 58 -4.83 -7.98 6.28
N PHE A 59 -4.44 -7.86 5.01
CA PHE A 59 -4.54 -8.95 4.04
C PHE A 59 -3.74 -10.18 4.50
N GLU A 60 -2.46 -10.02 4.83
CA GLU A 60 -1.60 -11.12 5.28
C GLU A 60 -2.08 -11.74 6.60
N HIS A 61 -2.56 -10.93 7.54
CA HIS A 61 -3.14 -11.43 8.79
C HIS A 61 -4.40 -12.25 8.53
N ASN A 62 -5.29 -11.77 7.66
CA ASN A 62 -6.53 -12.47 7.33
C ASN A 62 -6.26 -13.75 6.54
N LYS A 63 -5.22 -13.80 5.71
CA LYS A 63 -4.77 -15.05 5.10
C LYS A 63 -4.38 -16.09 6.16
N LYS A 64 -3.59 -15.70 7.17
CA LYS A 64 -3.25 -16.58 8.30
C LYS A 64 -4.48 -17.01 9.09
N TYR A 65 -5.51 -16.17 9.19
CA TYR A 65 -6.77 -16.53 9.83
C TYR A 65 -7.48 -17.64 9.06
N GLU A 66 -7.58 -17.53 7.73
CA GLU A 66 -8.21 -18.57 6.90
C GLU A 66 -7.44 -19.90 6.95
N GLU A 67 -6.13 -19.85 7.16
CA GLU A 67 -5.27 -21.02 7.39
C GLU A 67 -5.37 -21.58 8.82
N GLY A 68 -6.13 -20.94 9.73
CA GLY A 68 -6.29 -21.35 11.13
C GLY A 68 -5.06 -21.06 12.02
N LEU A 69 -4.12 -20.24 11.56
CA LEU A 69 -2.88 -19.90 12.28
C LEU A 69 -3.07 -18.76 13.30
N VAL A 70 -4.14 -17.99 13.17
CA VAL A 70 -4.55 -16.95 14.12
C VAL A 70 -6.05 -17.02 14.37
N THR A 71 -6.51 -16.53 15.52
CA THR A 71 -7.89 -16.73 16.00
C THR A 71 -8.85 -15.58 15.70
N TYR A 72 -8.40 -14.51 15.04
CA TYR A 72 -9.22 -13.34 14.73
C TYR A 72 -8.88 -12.75 13.36
N LYS A 73 -9.85 -12.05 12.76
CA LYS A 73 -9.64 -11.23 11.55
C LYS A 73 -9.35 -9.78 11.92
N MET A 74 -8.54 -9.13 11.10
CA MET A 74 -8.36 -7.68 11.12
C MET A 74 -9.26 -7.00 10.09
N GLY A 75 -9.64 -5.76 10.35
CA GLY A 75 -10.39 -4.92 9.44
C GLY A 75 -9.80 -3.52 9.39
N LEU A 76 -9.90 -2.90 8.23
CA LEU A 76 -9.50 -1.52 8.02
C LEU A 76 -10.46 -0.58 8.78
N ASN A 77 -9.90 0.34 9.55
CA ASN A 77 -10.65 1.28 10.39
C ASN A 77 -10.02 2.69 10.32
N HIS A 78 -10.59 3.67 11.00
CA HIS A 78 -10.18 5.08 10.96
C HIS A 78 -8.73 5.39 11.37
N LEU A 79 -7.99 4.42 11.91
CA LEU A 79 -6.56 4.49 12.25
C LEU A 79 -5.68 3.82 11.18
N GLY A 80 -6.23 3.55 10.00
CA GLY A 80 -5.58 2.79 8.94
C GLY A 80 -4.54 3.56 8.15
N ASP A 81 -4.32 4.84 8.44
CA ASP A 81 -3.58 5.83 7.64
C ASP A 81 -2.61 6.70 8.45
#